data_AF-A0A7C3L9H3-F1
#
_entry.id   AF-A0A7C3L9H3-F1
#
_cell.length_a   1.000
_cell.length_b   1.000
_cell.length_c   1.000
_cell.angle_alpha   90.00
_cell.angle_beta   90.00
_cell.angle_gamma   90.00
#
_symmetry.space_group_name_H-M   'P 1'
#
loop_
_entity.id
_entity.type
_entity.pdbx_description
1 polymer ?
#
loop_
_entity_poly.entity_id
_entity_poly.type
_entity_poly.pdbx_seq_one_letter_code
_entity_poly.pdbx_strand_id
1 'polypeptide(L)'
;CQAAVGEIIGNFPENIVYQDTFTPLTIERYSAKAQGAVYGSPLKIKDGRTNFDNLFIAGTDQGYLGIVGAMLSGVTMVNQHIL
;
A
#
# COMPACT_ATOMS: atom_id res chain seq x y z
N CYS A 1 -12.82 20.65 -7.25
CA CYS A 1 -12.88 19.20 -7.54
C CYS A 1 -14.10 18.84 -8.39
N GLN A 2 -15.33 19.11 -7.93
CA GLN A 2 -16.54 18.75 -8.69
C GLN A 2 -16.68 19.45 -10.06
N ALA A 3 -16.24 20.71 -10.17
CA ALA A 3 -16.27 21.46 -11.44
C ALA A 3 -15.46 20.77 -12.56
N ALA A 4 -14.26 20.26 -12.26
CA ALA A 4 -13.42 19.56 -13.23
C ALA A 4 -13.99 18.20 -13.64
N VAL A 5 -14.65 17.50 -12.71
CA VAL A 5 -15.30 16.21 -12.99
C VAL A 5 -16.56 16.43 -13.86
N GLY A 6 -17.32 17.51 -13.62
CA GLY A 6 -18.52 17.84 -14.38
C GLY A 6 -18.28 18.06 -15.88
N GLU A 7 -17.08 18.45 -16.30
CA GLU A 7 -16.72 18.56 -17.72
C GLU A 7 -16.70 17.20 -18.44
N ILE A 8 -16.39 16.12 -17.72
CA ILE A 8 -16.25 14.77 -18.28
C ILE A 8 -17.57 14.00 -18.19
N ILE A 9 -18.24 14.07 -17.03
CA ILE A 9 -19.41 13.24 -16.72
C ILE A 9 -20.74 14.00 -16.67
N GLY A 10 -20.72 15.33 -16.85
CA GLY A 10 -21.93 16.18 -16.82
C GLY A 10 -22.44 16.47 -15.40
N ASN A 11 -23.71 16.86 -15.28
CA ASN A 11 -24.34 17.14 -13.98
C ASN A 11 -24.57 15.83 -13.20
N PHE A 12 -23.63 15.47 -12.35
CA PHE A 12 -23.68 14.30 -11.47
C PHE A 12 -23.97 14.57 -9.98
N PRO A 13 -23.80 15.79 -9.40
CA PRO A 13 -24.03 16.01 -7.97
C PRO A 13 -25.41 15.59 -7.47
N GLU A 14 -26.46 15.76 -8.28
CA GLU A 14 -27.83 15.37 -7.93
C GLU A 14 -28.02 13.85 -7.77
N ASN A 15 -27.10 13.04 -8.31
CA ASN A 15 -27.16 11.58 -8.25
C ASN A 15 -26.34 10.99 -7.09
N ILE A 16 -25.73 11.82 -6.24
CA ILE A 16 -24.93 11.35 -5.10
C ILE A 16 -25.87 10.89 -3.98
N VAL A 17 -25.99 9.58 -3.79
CA VAL A 17 -26.82 8.97 -2.72
C VAL A 17 -26.02 8.78 -1.43
N TYR A 18 -24.71 8.59 -1.52
CA TYR A 18 -23.82 8.37 -0.38
C TYR A 18 -22.40 8.82 -0.73
N GLN A 19 -21.69 9.33 0.27
CA GLN A 19 -20.29 9.69 0.16
C GLN A 19 -19.55 9.31 1.44
N ASP A 20 -18.42 8.63 1.26
CA ASP A 20 -17.44 8.37 2.31
C ASP A 20 -16.07 8.90 1.89
N THR A 21 -15.17 9.11 2.83
CA THR A 21 -13.84 9.65 2.57
C THR A 21 -12.84 9.06 3.54
N PHE A 22 -11.67 8.69 3.00
CA PHE A 22 -10.49 8.43 3.79
C PHE A 22 -9.37 9.38 3.38
N THR A 23 -8.44 9.62 4.30
CA THR A 23 -7.29 10.49 4.09
C THR A 23 -6.00 9.70 4.36
N PRO A 24 -4.82 10.25 4.06
CA PRO A 24 -3.56 9.66 4.51
C PRO A 24 -3.54 9.33 6.01
N LEU A 25 -4.20 10.13 6.86
CA LEU A 25 -4.35 9.86 8.29
C LEU A 25 -5.21 8.61 8.56
N THR A 26 -6.26 8.39 7.76
CA THR A 26 -7.08 7.18 7.85
C THR A 26 -6.24 5.95 7.49
N ILE A 27 -5.45 6.04 6.41
CA ILE A 27 -4.55 4.95 6.00
C ILE A 27 -3.54 4.65 7.11
N GLU A 28 -2.88 5.66 7.64
CA GLU A 28 -1.90 5.50 8.72
C GLU A 28 -2.54 4.88 9.97
N ARG A 29 -3.71 5.38 10.39
CA ARG A 29 -4.44 4.88 11.56
C ARG A 29 -4.84 3.41 11.44
N TYR A 30 -5.31 2.97 10.27
CA TYR A 30 -5.89 1.63 10.11
C TYR A 30 -4.95 0.60 9.48
N SER A 31 -3.82 1.01 8.91
CA SER A 31 -2.85 0.09 8.29
C SER A 31 -1.41 0.27 8.76
N ALA A 32 -1.15 1.21 9.69
CA ALA A 32 0.18 1.56 10.18
C ALA A 32 1.18 1.95 9.05
N LYS A 33 0.68 2.31 7.87
CA LYS A 33 1.48 2.88 6.79
C LYS A 33 1.78 4.34 7.13
N ALA A 34 3.01 4.59 7.57
CA ALA A 34 3.48 5.93 7.89
C ALA A 34 3.13 6.93 6.78
N GLN A 35 2.61 8.11 7.17
CA GLN A 35 2.21 9.18 6.26
C GLN A 35 1.17 8.77 5.20
N GLY A 36 0.45 7.67 5.43
CA GLY A 36 -0.51 7.12 4.48
C GLY A 36 0.12 6.52 3.23
N ALA A 37 1.39 6.12 3.28
CA ALA A 37 2.12 5.58 2.14
C ALA A 37 1.59 4.22 1.68
N VAL A 38 0.61 4.22 0.76
CA VAL A 38 -0.04 3.00 0.21
C VAL A 38 0.97 1.99 -0.31
N TYR A 39 2.00 2.48 -1.00
CA TYR A 39 3.05 1.66 -1.61
C TYR A 39 4.30 1.51 -0.73
N GLY A 40 4.23 1.93 0.53
CA GLY A 40 5.34 1.89 1.48
C GLY A 40 6.48 2.86 1.12
N SER A 41 7.68 2.54 1.58
CA SER A 41 8.88 3.37 1.43
C SER A 41 9.30 3.50 -0.05
N PRO A 42 9.77 4.68 -0.50
CA PRO A 42 10.40 4.82 -1.82
C PRO A 42 11.72 4.04 -1.92
N LEU A 43 12.41 3.85 -0.79
CA LEU A 43 13.58 3.00 -0.70
C LEU A 43 13.15 1.56 -0.42
N LYS A 44 13.47 0.65 -1.34
CA LYS A 44 13.14 -0.78 -1.25
C LYS A 44 14.38 -1.58 -0.90
N ILE A 45 14.28 -2.47 0.08
CA ILE A 45 15.36 -3.36 0.54
C ILE A 45 14.87 -4.78 0.30
N LYS A 46 15.61 -5.61 -0.47
CA LYS A 46 15.07 -6.86 -1.02
C LYS A 46 15.51 -8.13 -0.28
N ASP A 47 16.12 -7.99 0.89
CA ASP A 47 16.67 -9.12 1.65
C ASP A 47 15.83 -9.51 2.86
N GLY A 48 14.83 -8.71 3.24
CA GLY A 48 13.97 -8.92 4.42
C GLY A 48 14.71 -9.13 5.74
N ARG A 49 16.02 -8.84 5.82
CA ARG A 49 16.80 -9.11 7.02
C ARG A 49 16.50 -8.08 8.09
N THR A 50 16.53 -8.55 9.33
CA THR A 50 16.53 -7.68 10.50
C THR A 50 17.82 -7.90 11.30
N ASN A 51 17.97 -7.19 12.41
CA ASN A 51 19.09 -7.40 13.32
C ASN A 51 18.99 -8.72 14.11
N PHE A 52 17.95 -9.53 13.89
CA PHE A 52 17.73 -10.81 14.55
C PHE A 52 17.76 -11.94 13.52
N ASP A 53 18.58 -12.96 13.76
CA ASP A 53 18.94 -13.98 12.77
C ASP A 53 17.74 -14.77 12.20
N ASN A 54 16.66 -14.90 12.95
CA ASN A 54 15.49 -15.71 12.58
C ASN A 54 14.20 -14.88 12.44
N LEU A 55 14.32 -13.56 12.23
CA LEU A 55 13.19 -12.67 12.00
C LEU A 55 13.33 -11.97 10.64
N PHE A 56 12.37 -12.23 9.75
CA PHE A 56 12.36 -11.69 8.40
C PHE A 56 11.12 -10.84 8.12
N ILE A 57 11.28 -9.80 7.31
CA ILE A 57 10.18 -8.91 6.88
C ILE A 57 9.74 -9.28 5.47
N ALA A 58 8.44 -9.47 5.29
CA ALA A 58 7.80 -9.61 3.99
C ALA A 58 6.83 -8.45 3.74
N GLY A 59 6.56 -8.15 2.46
CA GLY A 59 5.59 -7.15 2.03
C GLY A 59 6.13 -6.22 0.94
N THR A 60 5.39 -5.12 0.68
CA THR A 60 5.66 -4.22 -0.46
C THR A 60 6.97 -3.43 -0.39
N ASP A 61 7.65 -3.45 0.75
CA ASP A 61 8.94 -2.79 0.91
C ASP A 61 10.13 -3.69 0.55
N GLN A 62 9.84 -4.97 0.27
CA GLN A 62 10.81 -5.98 -0.14
C GLN A 62 11.12 -5.99 -1.65
N GLY A 63 10.97 -4.86 -2.32
CA GLY A 63 11.28 -4.71 -3.76
C GLY A 63 10.12 -4.95 -4.72
N TYR A 64 8.91 -5.17 -4.23
CA TYR A 64 7.72 -5.43 -5.06
C TYR A 64 6.53 -4.57 -4.64
N LEU A 65 5.62 -4.25 -5.56
CA LEU A 65 4.50 -3.31 -5.32
C LEU A 65 3.14 -4.00 -5.43
N GLY A 66 2.16 -3.44 -4.71
CA GLY A 66 0.77 -3.90 -4.75
C GLY A 66 0.55 -5.30 -4.15
N ILE A 67 -0.65 -5.83 -4.38
CA ILE A 67 -1.10 -7.12 -3.81
C ILE A 67 -0.18 -8.26 -4.25
N VAL A 68 0.05 -8.38 -5.57
CA VAL A 68 0.92 -9.43 -6.13
C VAL A 68 2.34 -9.30 -5.59
N GLY A 69 2.88 -8.08 -5.51
CA GLY A 69 4.21 -7.87 -4.98
C GLY A 69 4.35 -8.23 -3.50
N ALA A 70 3.35 -7.89 -2.69
CA ALA A 70 3.32 -8.27 -1.28
C ALA A 70 3.29 -9.79 -1.11
N MET A 71 2.52 -10.51 -1.93
CA MET A 71 2.46 -11.97 -1.89
C MET A 71 3.78 -12.62 -2.32
N LEU A 72 4.35 -12.18 -3.45
CA LEU A 72 5.61 -12.73 -3.96
C LEU A 72 6.77 -12.48 -3.00
N SER A 73 6.77 -11.35 -2.29
CA SER A 73 7.76 -11.09 -1.24
C SER A 73 7.79 -12.20 -0.19
N GLY A 74 6.64 -12.71 0.26
CA GLY A 74 6.60 -13.80 1.23
C GLY A 74 7.26 -15.08 0.71
N VAL A 75 6.93 -15.46 -0.54
CA VAL A 75 7.55 -16.63 -1.20
C VAL A 75 9.06 -16.45 -1.33
N THR A 76 9.50 -15.24 -1.72
CA THR A 76 10.93 -14.92 -1.85
C THR A 76 11.65 -15.03 -0.51
N MET A 77 11.08 -14.53 0.59
CA MET A 77 11.73 -14.60 1.92
C MET A 77 11.90 -16.04 2.41
N VAL A 78 10.92 -16.91 2.17
CA VAL A 78 11.02 -18.33 2.51
C VAL A 78 12.13 -19.00 1.69
N ASN A 79 12.15 -18.79 0.37
CA ASN A 79 13.15 -19.39 -0.51
C ASN A 79 14.58 -18.87 -0.28
N GLN A 80 14.74 -17.66 0.24
CA GLN A 80 16.06 -17.05 0.43
C GLN A 80 16.70 -17.39 1.78
N HIS A 81 15.88 -17.60 2.83
CA HIS A 81 16.40 -17.68 4.20
C HIS A 81 16.01 -18.95 4.96
N ILE A 82 15.03 -19.72 4.49
CA ILE A 82 14.52 -20.91 5.19
C ILE A 82 14.83 -22.21 4.44
N LEU A 83 14.65 -22.20 3.11
CA LEU A 83 14.92 -23.34 2.23
C LEU A 83 16.34 -23.26 1.64
#